data_AF-A0A2R6A995-F1
#
_entry.id   AF-A0A2R6A995-F1
#
_cell.length_a   1.000
_cell.length_b   1.000
_cell.length_c   1.000
_cell.angle_alpha   90.00
_cell.angle_beta   90.00
_cell.angle_gamma   90.00
#
_symmetry.space_group_name_H-M   'P 1'
#
loop_
_entity.id
_entity.type
_entity.pdbx_description
1 polymer ?
#
loop_
_entity_poly.entity_id
_entity_poly.type
_entity_poly.pdbx_seq_one_letter_code
_entity_poly.pdbx_strand_id
1 'polypeptide(L)'
;MLEAAKRCGSVEEIKATTLEEAHRILREEVERDELIGGYGSELIKDGDFILTHCNTGQLATGGMGTALGVIRAAWERGKRFKVFATETRPLLQGARLTTLELVNAGIPVTLIVD
;
A
#
# COMPACT_ATOMS: atom_id res chain seq x y z
N MET A 1 -21.06 -4.17 1.16
CA MET A 1 -21.83 -4.40 -0.09
C MET A 1 -23.12 -5.21 0.10
N LEU A 2 -23.10 -6.50 0.47
CA LEU A 2 -24.34 -7.30 0.60
C LEU A 2 -25.35 -6.74 1.63
N GLU A 3 -24.87 -6.29 2.78
CA GLU A 3 -25.72 -5.67 3.81
C GLU A 3 -26.33 -4.33 3.36
N ALA A 4 -25.65 -3.61 2.47
CA ALA A 4 -26.16 -2.38 1.89
C ALA A 4 -27.27 -2.69 0.86
N ALA A 5 -27.08 -3.72 0.03
CA ALA A 5 -28.06 -4.18 -0.95
C ALA A 5 -29.37 -4.70 -0.32
N LYS A 6 -29.29 -5.38 0.83
CA LYS A 6 -30.47 -5.95 1.53
C LYS A 6 -31.49 -4.90 2.00
N ARG A 7 -31.11 -3.62 2.04
CA ARG A 7 -31.96 -2.51 2.52
C ARG A 7 -32.71 -1.80 1.39
N CYS A 8 -32.42 -2.14 0.15
CA CYS A 8 -32.98 -1.48 -1.04
C CYS A 8 -34.26 -2.17 -1.52
N GLY A 9 -35.18 -1.40 -2.10
CA GLY A 9 -36.47 -1.88 -2.61
C GLY A 9 -36.52 -2.17 -4.11
N SER A 10 -35.49 -1.81 -4.89
CA SER A 10 -35.44 -1.96 -6.35
C SER A 10 -34.05 -2.33 -6.87
N VAL A 11 -33.98 -2.86 -8.09
CA VAL A 11 -32.70 -3.23 -8.74
C VAL A 11 -31.82 -1.99 -8.97
N GLU A 12 -32.42 -0.87 -9.37
CA GLU A 12 -31.75 0.41 -9.58
C GLU A 12 -31.12 0.92 -8.28
N GLU A 13 -31.87 0.87 -7.18
CA GLU A 13 -31.39 1.27 -5.86
C GLU A 13 -30.28 0.35 -5.34
N ILE A 14 -30.39 -0.96 -5.57
CA ILE A 14 -29.32 -1.92 -5.24
C ILE A 14 -28.03 -1.55 -5.98
N LYS A 15 -28.09 -1.29 -7.29
CA LYS A 15 -26.91 -0.90 -8.09
C LYS A 15 -26.27 0.38 -7.57
N ALA A 16 -27.07 1.43 -7.36
CA ALA A 16 -26.56 2.71 -6.86
C ALA A 16 -25.93 2.57 -5.47
N THR A 17 -26.62 1.89 -4.55
CA THR A 17 -26.17 1.76 -3.15
C THR A 17 -24.91 0.90 -3.04
N THR A 18 -24.82 -0.18 -3.80
CA THR A 18 -23.63 -1.05 -3.80
C THR A 18 -22.41 -0.38 -4.42
N LEU A 19 -22.61 0.42 -5.48
CA LEU A 19 -21.54 1.22 -6.08
C LEU A 19 -21.04 2.29 -5.11
N GLU A 20 -21.94 3.01 -4.46
CA GLU A 20 -21.56 4.02 -3.46
C GLU A 20 -20.81 3.38 -2.28
N GLU A 21 -21.26 2.21 -1.82
CA GLU A 21 -20.57 1.46 -0.79
C GLU A 21 -19.17 1.01 -1.22
N ALA A 22 -18.98 0.59 -2.47
CA ALA A 22 -17.66 0.25 -3.01
C ALA A 22 -16.73 1.48 -3.05
N HIS A 23 -17.24 2.63 -3.49
CA HIS A 23 -16.47 3.88 -3.45
C HIS A 23 -16.16 4.32 -2.02
N ARG A 24 -17.09 4.13 -1.07
CA ARG A 24 -16.85 4.42 0.35
C ARG A 24 -15.71 3.57 0.90
N ILE A 25 -15.70 2.26 0.64
CA ILE A 25 -14.62 1.36 1.04
C ILE A 25 -13.28 1.82 0.47
N LEU A 26 -13.25 2.24 -0.80
CA LEU A 26 -12.02 2.75 -1.41
C LEU A 26 -11.52 4.03 -0.74
N ARG A 27 -12.41 4.99 -0.44
CA ARG A 27 -12.03 6.23 0.26
C ARG A 27 -11.46 5.93 1.65
N GLU A 28 -12.07 5.00 2.38
CA GLU A 28 -11.60 4.56 3.69
C GLU A 28 -10.24 3.84 3.61
N GLU A 29 -9.99 3.07 2.55
CA GLU A 29 -8.68 2.44 2.31
C GLU A 29 -7.59 3.49 2.08
N VAL A 30 -7.86 4.52 1.26
CA VAL A 30 -6.92 5.61 1.01
C VAL A 30 -6.56 6.35 2.30
N GLU A 31 -7.56 6.75 3.09
CA GLU A 31 -7.34 7.43 4.37
C GLU A 31 -6.54 6.56 5.35
N ARG A 32 -6.85 5.25 5.40
CA ARG A 32 -6.14 4.32 6.28
C ARG A 32 -4.68 4.12 5.87
N ASP A 33 -4.39 4.02 4.58
CA ASP A 33 -3.03 3.92 4.05
C ASP A 33 -2.21 5.19 4.38
N GLU A 34 -2.81 6.37 4.25
CA GLU A 34 -2.17 7.65 4.63
C GLU A 34 -1.83 7.70 6.12
N LEU A 35 -2.76 7.26 6.98
CA LEU A 35 -2.53 7.19 8.43
C LEU A 35 -1.43 6.17 8.79
N ILE A 36 -1.48 4.97 8.22
CA ILE A 36 -0.45 3.93 8.42
C ILE A 36 0.91 4.48 8.00
N GLY A 37 1.00 5.07 6.81
CA GLY A 37 2.22 5.68 6.30
C GLY A 37 2.73 6.79 7.22
N GLY A 38 1.84 7.68 7.64
CA GLY A 38 2.13 8.79 8.53
C GLY A 38 2.72 8.36 9.86
N TYR A 39 2.02 7.50 10.60
CA TYR A 39 2.47 7.01 11.91
C TYR A 39 3.70 6.10 11.80
N GLY A 40 3.70 5.16 10.86
CA GLY A 40 4.82 4.23 10.71
C GLY A 40 6.11 4.94 10.29
N SER A 41 6.01 6.02 9.50
CA SER A 41 7.20 6.77 9.07
C SER A 41 7.96 7.42 10.22
N GLU A 42 7.32 7.66 11.37
CA GLU A 42 7.97 8.20 12.56
C GLU A 42 8.94 7.22 13.19
N LEU A 43 8.73 5.92 12.98
CA LEU A 43 9.58 4.84 13.51
C LEU A 43 10.89 4.68 12.72
N ILE A 44 10.92 5.11 11.45
CA ILE A 44 12.11 5.06 10.59
C ILE A 44 13.04 6.22 10.94
N LYS A 45 14.34 5.98 11.00
CA LYS A 45 15.38 7.00 11.23
C LYS A 45 16.32 7.11 10.03
N ASP A 46 17.04 8.23 9.95
CA ASP A 46 18.11 8.39 8.95
C ASP A 46 19.19 7.31 9.16
N GLY A 47 19.62 6.71 8.06
CA GLY A 47 20.63 5.66 8.05
C GLY A 47 20.10 4.25 8.35
N ASP A 48 18.80 4.07 8.59
CA ASP A 48 18.23 2.75 8.84
C ASP A 48 18.36 1.80 7.64
N PHE A 49 18.25 0.51 7.95
CA PHE A 49 18.18 -0.59 6.99
C PHE A 49 16.82 -1.26 7.15
N ILE A 50 15.99 -1.20 6.12
CA ILE A 50 14.62 -1.70 6.16
C ILE A 50 14.52 -2.92 5.25
N LEU A 51 14.16 -4.07 5.82
CA LEU A 51 13.82 -5.28 5.07
C LEU A 51 12.30 -5.33 4.84
N THR A 52 11.88 -5.65 3.62
CA THR A 52 10.47 -5.87 3.28
C THR A 52 10.28 -7.17 2.49
N HIS A 53 9.06 -7.71 2.53
CA HIS A 53 8.67 -8.97 1.92
C HIS A 53 7.33 -8.84 1.19
N CYS A 54 7.18 -9.58 0.09
CA CYS A 54 6.06 -9.45 -0.85
C CYS A 54 5.97 -8.05 -1.47
N ASN A 55 4.77 -7.66 -1.91
CA ASN A 55 4.43 -6.29 -2.30
C ASN A 55 3.29 -5.76 -1.43
N THR A 56 3.53 -4.62 -0.81
CA THR A 56 2.59 -3.91 0.08
C THR A 56 2.47 -2.44 -0.29
N GLY A 57 2.82 -2.11 -1.53
CA GLY A 57 2.73 -0.77 -2.10
C GLY A 57 1.35 -0.46 -2.65
N GLN A 58 1.29 0.58 -3.47
CA GLN A 58 0.07 1.05 -4.12
C GLN A 58 -0.51 0.01 -5.09
N LEU A 59 0.31 -0.89 -5.64
CA LEU A 59 -0.20 -1.97 -6.49
C LEU A 59 -0.92 -3.07 -5.68
N ALA A 60 -0.81 -3.07 -4.36
CA ALA A 60 -1.45 -4.04 -3.47
C ALA A 60 -2.69 -3.49 -2.73
N THR A 61 -2.92 -2.17 -2.76
CA THR A 61 -4.03 -1.50 -2.05
C THR A 61 -4.78 -0.53 -2.97
N GLY A 62 -5.84 0.10 -2.45
CA GLY A 62 -6.53 1.21 -3.12
C GLY A 62 -5.87 2.58 -2.93
N GLY A 63 -4.84 2.66 -2.09
CA GLY A 63 -4.17 3.89 -1.65
C GLY A 63 -2.66 3.85 -1.85
N MET A 64 -1.89 4.45 -0.94
CA MET A 64 -0.43 4.52 -1.04
C MET A 64 0.30 3.20 -0.68
N GLY A 65 -0.44 2.22 -0.16
CA GLY A 65 0.11 0.99 0.40
C GLY A 65 0.29 1.05 1.91
N THR A 66 0.68 -0.07 2.49
CA THR A 66 0.88 -0.22 3.94
C THR A 66 2.36 -0.09 4.30
N ALA A 67 3.14 -1.19 4.33
CA ALA A 67 4.55 -1.11 4.69
C ALA A 67 5.38 -0.31 3.66
N LEU A 68 5.09 -0.44 2.36
CA LEU A 68 5.67 0.44 1.35
C LEU A 68 5.16 1.89 1.46
N GLY A 69 3.92 2.09 1.91
CA GLY A 69 3.38 3.42 2.23
C GLY A 69 4.18 4.10 3.35
N VAL A 70 4.56 3.36 4.40
CA VAL A 70 5.45 3.83 5.48
C VAL A 70 6.83 4.22 4.94
N ILE A 71 7.43 3.37 4.10
CA ILE A 71 8.72 3.63 3.45
C ILE A 71 8.64 4.91 2.61
N ARG A 72 7.60 5.05 1.76
CA ARG A 72 7.40 6.22 0.92
C ARG A 72 7.20 7.49 1.74
N ALA A 73 6.33 7.46 2.73
CA ALA A 73 6.08 8.61 3.61
C ALA A 73 7.34 9.07 4.35
N ALA A 74 8.16 8.13 4.85
CA ALA A 74 9.44 8.46 5.48
C ALA A 74 10.41 9.13 4.50
N TRP A 75 10.50 8.61 3.27
CA TRP A 75 11.35 9.16 2.23
C TRP A 75 10.92 10.57 1.79
N GLU A 76 9.62 10.78 1.60
CA GLU A 76 9.01 12.07 1.25
C GLU A 76 9.21 13.12 2.36
N ARG A 77 9.21 12.70 3.63
CA ARG A 77 9.56 13.54 4.79
C ARG A 77 11.07 13.85 4.90
N GLY A 78 11.87 13.46 3.91
CA GLY A 78 13.28 13.80 3.82
C GLY A 78 14.23 12.79 4.45
N LYS A 79 13.73 11.70 5.06
CA LYS A 79 14.59 10.67 5.65
C LYS A 79 15.31 9.89 4.57
N ARG A 80 16.55 9.46 4.83
CA ARG A 80 17.38 8.71 3.89
C ARG A 80 17.89 7.44 4.55
N PHE A 81 17.54 6.32 3.96
CA PHE A 81 17.79 4.97 4.47
C PHE A 81 17.93 3.99 3.29
N LYS A 82 18.22 2.72 3.56
CA LYS A 82 18.34 1.67 2.54
C LYS A 82 17.21 0.67 2.67
N VAL A 83 16.63 0.25 1.55
CA VAL A 83 15.60 -0.79 1.52
C VAL A 83 16.16 -2.06 0.91
N PHE A 84 15.86 -3.19 1.54
CA PHE A 84 16.11 -4.54 1.04
C PHE A 84 14.77 -5.19 0.78
N ALA A 85 14.52 -5.57 -0.48
CA ALA A 85 13.33 -6.32 -0.86
C ALA A 85 13.74 -7.77 -1.11
N THR A 86 13.08 -8.70 -0.44
CA THR A 86 13.20 -10.13 -0.76
C THR A 86 12.45 -10.44 -2.05
N GLU A 87 12.91 -11.42 -2.85
CA GLU A 87 12.29 -11.71 -4.15
C GLU A 87 10.85 -12.20 -4.03
N THR A 88 10.50 -12.87 -2.92
CA THR A 88 9.18 -13.40 -2.59
C THR A 88 8.73 -14.50 -3.55
N ARG A 89 9.37 -15.67 -3.47
CA ARG A 89 8.95 -16.85 -4.24
C ARG A 89 7.55 -17.35 -3.80
N PRO A 90 6.82 -18.03 -4.71
CA PRO A 90 7.18 -18.32 -6.10
C PRO A 90 6.70 -17.25 -7.10
N LEU A 91 5.88 -16.30 -6.67
CA LEU A 91 5.22 -15.33 -7.56
C LEU A 91 6.07 -14.09 -7.86
N LEU A 92 7.14 -13.91 -7.10
CA LEU A 92 8.16 -12.88 -7.26
C LEU A 92 7.62 -11.46 -7.09
N GLN A 93 6.68 -11.24 -6.14
CA GLN A 93 6.10 -9.92 -5.93
C GLN A 93 7.15 -8.89 -5.52
N GLY A 94 8.13 -9.28 -4.71
CA GLY A 94 9.18 -8.38 -4.28
C GLY A 94 10.09 -7.96 -5.45
N ALA A 95 10.54 -8.94 -6.24
CA ALA A 95 11.36 -8.67 -7.42
C ALA A 95 10.63 -7.89 -8.52
N ARG A 96 9.34 -8.17 -8.74
CA ARG A 96 8.58 -7.64 -9.88
C ARG A 96 7.82 -6.35 -9.59
N LEU A 97 7.29 -6.21 -8.37
CA LEU A 97 6.37 -5.11 -8.01
C LEU A 97 7.02 -4.18 -6.99
N THR A 98 7.52 -4.69 -5.86
CA THR A 98 8.14 -3.85 -4.83
C THR A 98 9.34 -3.08 -5.36
N THR A 99 10.27 -3.77 -6.03
CA THR A 99 11.43 -3.11 -6.64
C THR A 99 11.01 -2.07 -7.69
N LEU A 100 9.98 -2.36 -8.50
CA LEU A 100 9.45 -1.42 -9.49
C LEU A 100 8.90 -0.14 -8.83
N GLU A 101 8.05 -0.29 -7.81
CA GLU A 101 7.44 0.84 -7.11
C GLU A 101 8.50 1.71 -6.42
N LEU A 102 9.48 1.10 -5.75
CA LEU A 102 10.55 1.83 -5.05
C LEU A 102 11.49 2.55 -6.01
N VAL A 103 11.88 1.92 -7.12
CA VAL A 103 12.70 2.56 -8.16
C VAL A 103 11.97 3.75 -8.78
N ASN A 104 10.68 3.61 -9.10
CA ASN A 104 9.87 4.70 -9.65
C ASN A 104 9.72 5.87 -8.66
N ALA A 105 9.68 5.58 -7.35
CA ALA A 105 9.66 6.59 -6.29
C ALA A 105 11.05 7.21 -5.99
N GLY A 106 12.11 6.76 -6.68
CA GLY A 106 13.48 7.22 -6.43
C GLY A 106 14.06 6.75 -5.10
N ILE A 107 13.52 5.67 -4.52
CA ILE A 107 13.97 5.09 -3.25
C ILE A 107 14.98 3.98 -3.54
N PRO A 108 16.23 4.06 -3.05
CA PRO A 108 17.23 3.03 -3.26
C PRO A 108 16.82 1.69 -2.65
N VAL A 109 16.73 0.66 -3.51
CA VAL A 109 16.36 -0.69 -3.12
C VAL A 109 17.42 -1.70 -3.60
N THR A 110 17.73 -2.66 -2.74
CA THR A 110 18.53 -3.85 -3.10
C THR A 110 17.63 -5.07 -3.09
N LEU A 111 17.58 -5.81 -4.19
CA LEU A 111 16.87 -7.08 -4.28
C LEU A 111 17.74 -8.20 -3.71
N ILE A 112 17.16 -9.06 -2.88
CA ILE A 112 17.81 -10.25 -2.31
C ILE A 112 16.91 -11.48 -2.47
N VAL A 113 17.50 -12.68 -2.40
CA VAL A 113 16.74 -13.94 -2.32
C VAL A 113 16.12 -14.11 -0.92
N ASP A 114 15.04 -14.89 -0.83
CA ASP A 114 14.38 -15.25 0.44
C ASP A 114 15.29 -16.13 1.34
#